data_AF-A0A424KBA2-F1
#
_entry.id   AF-A0A424KBA2-F1
#
_cell.length_a   1.000
_cell.length_b   1.000
_cell.length_c   1.000
_cell.angle_alpha   90.00
_cell.angle_beta   90.00
_cell.angle_gamma   90.00
#
_symmetry.space_group_name_H-M   'P 1'
#
loop_
_entity.id
_entity.type
_entity.pdbx_description
1 polymer ?
#
loop_
_entity_poly.entity_id
_entity_poly.type
_entity_poly.pdbx_seq_one_letter_code
_entity_poly.pdbx_strand_id
1 'polypeptide(L)' 'MFKIIKKISISVKLVFKSNNLVEISWVKYVLDSNDIEFFVLDELMSINEGNISAIPIRILVKDNFVNKAKKLLNDELKKL' A
#
# COMPACT_ATOMS: atom_id res chain seq x y z
N MET A 1 -18.04 -33.69 -13.88
CA MET A 1 -18.76 -32.43 -13.56
C MET A 1 -17.76 -31.48 -12.88
N PHE A 2 -17.07 -30.64 -13.66
CA PHE A 2 -16.09 -29.70 -13.12
C PHE A 2 -16.79 -28.41 -12.67
N LYS A 3 -16.64 -28.10 -11.38
CA LYS A 3 -17.18 -26.88 -10.77
C LYS A 3 -16.23 -25.73 -11.13
N ILE A 4 -16.65 -24.84 -12.01
CA ILE A 4 -15.88 -23.65 -12.41
C ILE A 4 -15.75 -22.75 -11.18
N ILE A 5 -14.55 -22.70 -10.60
CA ILE A 5 -14.23 -21.78 -9.52
C ILE A 5 -14.14 -20.39 -10.16
N LYS A 6 -15.13 -19.53 -9.90
CA LYS A 6 -15.12 -18.13 -10.34
C LYS A 6 -13.87 -17.46 -9.76
N LYS A 7 -12.87 -17.18 -10.61
CA LYS A 7 -11.66 -16.46 -10.24
C LYS A 7 -12.06 -15.03 -9.88
N ILE A 8 -12.19 -14.72 -8.60
CA ILE A 8 -12.43 -13.35 -8.12
C ILE A 8 -11.16 -12.54 -8.42
N SER A 9 -11.22 -11.72 -9.46
CA SER A 9 -10.14 -10.80 -9.80
C SER A 9 -10.24 -9.57 -8.90
N ILE A 10 -9.35 -9.45 -7.92
CA ILE A 10 -9.24 -8.27 -7.07
C ILE A 10 -8.35 -7.26 -7.78
N SER A 11 -8.93 -6.13 -8.19
CA SER A 11 -8.19 -5.00 -8.77
C SER A 11 -7.61 -4.14 -7.66
N VAL A 12 -6.28 -4.02 -7.62
CA VAL A 12 -5.54 -3.15 -6.70
C VAL A 12 -4.74 -2.12 -7.47
N LYS A 13 -4.53 -0.95 -6.88
CA LYS A 13 -3.74 0.14 -7.47
C LYS A 13 -2.80 0.74 -6.44
N LEU A 14 -1.66 1.20 -6.94
CA LEU A 14 -0.64 1.90 -6.18
C LEU A 14 -1.16 3.24 -5.65
N VAL A 15 -0.94 3.49 -4.36
CA VAL A 15 -1.24 4.78 -3.71
C VAL A 15 -0.01 5.47 -3.16
N PHE A 16 1.00 4.71 -2.73
CA PHE A 16 2.25 5.26 -2.20
C PHE A 16 3.44 4.38 -2.55
N LYS A 17 4.61 4.99 -2.75
CA LYS A 17 5.88 4.29 -2.94
C LYS A 17 7.00 5.10 -2.30
N SER A 18 7.88 4.45 -1.54
CA SER A 18 9.04 5.11 -0.94
C SER A 18 10.10 4.09 -0.55
N ASN A 19 11.34 4.56 -0.44
CA ASN A 19 12.45 3.85 0.21
C ASN A 19 12.64 4.32 1.67
N ASN A 20 11.92 5.35 2.11
CA ASN A 20 12.00 5.84 3.48
C ASN A 20 11.05 5.04 4.39
N LEU A 21 11.61 4.26 5.31
CA LEU A 21 10.85 3.41 6.22
C LEU A 21 9.94 4.22 7.17
N VAL A 22 10.31 5.46 7.50
CA VAL A 22 9.48 6.34 8.34
C VAL A 22 8.20 6.72 7.60
N GLU A 23 8.33 7.13 6.34
CA GLU A 23 7.17 7.44 5.48
C GLU A 23 6.28 6.21 5.27
N ILE A 24 6.89 5.05 5.00
CA ILE A 24 6.16 3.79 4.83
C ILE A 24 5.38 3.45 6.10
N SER A 25 6.00 3.53 7.28
CA SER A 25 5.34 3.28 8.56
C SER A 25 4.19 4.27 8.81
N TRP A 26 4.40 5.54 8.50
CA TRP A 26 3.37 6.58 8.64
C TRP A 26 2.17 6.31 7.72
N VAL A 27 2.40 6.00 6.45
CA VAL A 27 1.31 5.67 5.51
C VAL A 27 0.53 4.45 5.95
N LYS A 28 1.21 3.38 6.40
CA LYS A 28 0.55 2.18 6.94
C LYS A 28 -0.34 2.53 8.12
N TYR A 29 0.17 3.30 9.08
CA TYR A 29 -0.57 3.74 10.25
C TYR A 29 -1.82 4.56 9.87
N VAL A 30 -1.68 5.54 8.97
CA VAL A 30 -2.80 6.39 8.54
C VAL A 30 -3.91 5.57 7.87
N LEU A 31 -3.55 4.63 6.99
CA LEU A 31 -4.52 3.77 6.31
C LEU A 31 -5.22 2.80 7.27
N ASP A 32 -4.45 2.17 8.16
CA ASP A 32 -4.97 1.24 9.17
C ASP A 32 -5.93 1.93 10.14
N SER A 33 -5.56 3.12 10.63
CA SER A 33 -6.37 3.94 11.55
C SER A 33 -7.69 4.44 10.95
N ASN A 34 -7.87 4.30 9.63
CA ASN A 34 -9.06 4.74 8.89
C ASN A 34 -9.78 3.58 8.20
N ASP A 35 -9.50 2.34 8.63
CA ASP A 35 -10.10 1.10 8.12
C ASP A 35 -9.94 0.93 6.59
N ILE A 36 -8.79 1.35 6.05
CA ILE A 36 -8.46 1.16 4.64
C ILE A 36 -7.51 -0.01 4.50
N GLU A 37 -8.03 -1.16 4.08
CA GLU A 37 -7.23 -2.34 3.75
C GLU A 37 -6.22 -2.01 2.65
N PHE A 38 -4.96 -2.34 2.90
CA PHE A 38 -3.84 -2.11 1.98
C PHE A 38 -2.97 -3.35 1.82
N PHE A 39 -2.23 -3.38 0.73
CA PHE A 39 -1.25 -4.41 0.40
C PHE A 39 0.12 -3.77 0.32
N VAL A 40 1.13 -4.45 0.86
CA VAL A 40 2.53 -4.03 0.80
C VAL A 40 3.26 -4.95 -0.15
N LEU A 41 3.93 -4.39 -1.14
CA LEU A 41 4.82 -5.11 -2.05
C LEU A 41 6.26 -4.66 -1.85
N ASP A 42 7.17 -5.57 -2.17
CA ASP A 42 8.62 -5.37 -2.19
C ASP A 42 9.28 -5.18 -0.81
N GLU A 43 8.53 -5.33 0.29
CA GLU A 43 9.03 -5.19 1.66
C GLU A 43 10.13 -6.21 2.00
N LEU A 44 9.91 -7.50 1.67
CA LEU A 44 10.90 -8.54 1.96
C LEU A 44 12.20 -8.37 1.13
N MET A 45 12.09 -7.88 -0.11
CA MET A 45 13.26 -7.65 -0.97
C MET A 45 14.11 -6.48 -0.45
N SER A 46 13.47 -5.43 0.07
CA SER A 46 14.15 -4.28 0.68
C SER A 46 14.92 -4.65 1.97
N ILE A 47 14.39 -5.56 2.78
CA ILE A 47 15.00 -5.99 4.05
C ILE A 47 16.20 -6.92 3.81
N ASN A 48 16.08 -7.87 2.89
CA ASN A 48 17.06 -8.94 2.72
C ASN A 48 18.37 -8.50 2.07
N GLU A 49 18.35 -7.43 1.28
CA GLU A 49 19.54 -6.92 0.56
C GLU A 49 20.41 -5.98 1.43
N GLY A 50 19.98 -5.65 2.65
CA GLY A 50 20.68 -4.68 3.52
C GLY A 50 20.82 -3.28 2.89
N ASN A 51 20.20 -3.07 1.74
CA ASN A 51 20.28 -1.87 0.93
C ASN A 51 18.85 -1.38 0.65
N ILE A 52 18.25 -0.82 1.72
CA ILE A 52 16.89 -0.25 1.76
C ILE A 52 16.64 0.77 0.63
N SER A 53 17.69 1.28 -0.01
CA SER A 53 17.63 2.30 -1.05
C SER A 53 17.33 1.81 -2.48
N ALA A 54 17.58 0.54 -2.81
CA ALA A 54 17.58 0.09 -4.21
C ALA A 54 16.17 -0.23 -4.76
N ILE A 55 15.29 -0.77 -3.92
CA ILE A 55 13.94 -1.18 -4.31
C ILE A 55 12.92 -0.46 -3.41
N PRO A 56 12.10 0.45 -3.97
CA PRO A 56 11.09 1.15 -3.19
C PRO A 56 9.96 0.21 -2.79
N ILE A 57 9.53 0.31 -1.53
CA ILE A 57 8.35 -0.38 -1.03
C ILE A 57 7.11 0.27 -1.62
N ARG A 58 6.16 -0.54 -2.06
CA ARG A 58 4.90 -0.07 -2.67
C ARG A 58 3.71 -0.42 -1.78
N ILE A 59 2.85 0.57 -1.55
CA ILE A 59 1.58 0.40 -0.85
C ILE A 59 0.44 0.54 -1.86
N LEU A 60 -0.39 -0.48 -1.94
CA LEU A 60 -1.54 -0.57 -2.83
C LEU A 60 -2.82 -0.69 -2.03
N VAL A 61 -3.93 -0.27 -2.61
CA VAL A 61 -5.28 -0.48 -2.06
C VAL A 61 -6.19 -1.04 -3.15
N LYS A 62 -7.34 -1.60 -2.76
CA LYS A 62 -8.38 -1.98 -3.74
C LYS A 62 -8.83 -0.74 -4.52
N ASP A 63 -9.17 -0.93 -5.80
CA ASP A 63 -9.45 0.18 -6.73
C ASP A 63 -10.49 1.18 -6.21
N ASN A 64 -11.52 0.67 -5.54
CA ASN A 64 -12.58 1.46 -4.91
C ASN A 64 -12.10 2.39 -3.77
N PHE A 65 -10.94 2.13 -3.17
CA PHE A 65 -10.37 2.93 -2.09
C PHE A 65 -9.30 3.93 -2.54
N VAL A 66 -8.87 3.91 -3.81
CA VAL A 66 -7.73 4.71 -4.29
C VAL A 66 -7.92 6.20 -4.05
N ASN A 67 -9.09 6.73 -4.42
CA ASN A 67 -9.36 8.16 -4.26
C ASN A 67 -9.47 8.55 -2.79
N LYS A 68 -10.10 7.70 -1.96
CA LYS A 68 -10.20 7.91 -0.51
C LYS A 68 -8.82 7.92 0.14
N ALA A 69 -8.00 6.92 -0.15
CA ALA A 69 -6.64 6.78 0.38
C ALA A 69 -5.76 7.98 0.00
N LYS A 70 -5.72 8.36 -1.28
CA LYS A 70 -4.91 9.50 -1.74
C LYS A 70 -5.34 10.81 -1.09
N LYS A 71 -6.65 11.05 -0.98
CA LYS A 71 -7.18 12.25 -0.33
C LYS A 71 -6.80 12.28 1.16
N LEU A 72 -7.04 11.18 1.87
CA LEU A 72 -6.71 11.05 3.29
C LEU A 72 -5.22 11.34 3.54
N LEU A 73 -4.32 10.70 2.78
CA LEU A 73 -2.88 10.90 2.94
C LEU A 73 -2.47 12.36 2.70
N ASN A 74 -3.07 13.03 1.71
CA ASN A 74 -2.81 14.44 1.45
C ASN A 74 -3.36 15.36 2.55
N ASP A 75 -4.52 15.03 3.11
CA ASP A 75 -5.14 15.81 4.19
C ASP A 75 -4.37 15.64 5.50
N GLU A 76 -3.86 14.44 5.81
CA GLU A 76 -2.99 14.20 6.98
C GLU A 76 -1.63 14.86 6.82
N LEU A 77 -1.04 14.85 5.61
CA LEU A 77 0.24 15.51 5.35
C LEU A 77 0.18 17.02 5.62
N LYS A 78 -0.96 17.67 5.36
CA LYS A 78 -1.16 19.11 5.60
C LYS A 78 -1.29 19.49 7.08
N LYS A 79 -1.47 18.52 7.97
CA LYS A 79 -1.57 18.74 9.43
C LYS A 79 -0.22 18.77 10.11
N LEU A 80 0.84 18.37 9.40
CA LEU A 80 2.24 18.39 9.82
C LEU A 80 2.86 19.75 9.47
#